data_AF-A0A946P5Q5-F1
#
_entry.id   AF-A0A946P5Q5-F1
#
_cell.length_a   1.000
_cell.length_b   1.000
_cell.length_c   1.000
_cell.angle_alpha   90.00
_cell.angle_beta   90.00
_cell.angle_gamma   90.00
#
_symmetry.space_group_name_H-M   'P 1'
#
loop_
_entity.id
_entity.type
_entity.pdbx_description
1 polymer ?
#
loop_
_entity_poly.entity_id
_entity_poly.type
_entity_poly.pdbx_seq_one_letter_code
_entity_poly.pdbx_strand_id
1 'polypeptide(L)' 'MKSVLTALSLAVSAEQPVVEISGRSWAGDSRWKQRYNKVDSDNRDELQRLGEENRRKRAKNKAAGLAR' A
#
# COMPACT_ATOMS: atom_id res chain seq x y z
N MET A 1 19.22 -11.08 -24.54
CA MET A 1 18.22 -12.17 -24.68
C MET A 1 18.46 -13.37 -23.75
N LYS A 2 19.69 -13.69 -23.32
CA LYS A 2 19.94 -14.85 -22.43
C LYS A 2 19.29 -14.72 -21.03
N SER A 3 19.25 -13.52 -20.44
CA SER A 3 18.75 -13.31 -19.07
C SER A 3 17.25 -13.56 -18.90
N VAL A 4 16.42 -13.17 -19.87
CA VAL A 4 14.96 -13.37 -19.83
C VAL A 4 14.60 -14.85 -19.92
N LEU A 5 15.27 -15.59 -20.81
CA LEU A 5 15.08 -17.04 -20.95
C LEU A 5 15.53 -17.80 -19.69
N THR A 6 16.63 -17.38 -19.06
CA THR A 6 17.06 -17.93 -17.78
C THR A 6 16.03 -17.68 -16.68
N ALA A 7 15.50 -16.46 -16.58
CA ALA A 7 14.47 -16.12 -15.58
C ALA A 7 13.18 -16.93 -15.78
N LEU A 8 12.74 -17.11 -17.03
CA LEU A 8 11.59 -17.95 -17.37
C LEU A 8 11.82 -19.42 -17.03
N SER A 9 13.00 -19.96 -17.33
CA SER A 9 13.35 -21.34 -17.00
C SER A 9 13.35 -21.61 -15.49
N LEU A 10 13.85 -20.66 -14.70
CA LEU A 10 13.81 -20.73 -13.24
C LEU A 10 12.37 -20.67 -12.69
N ALA A 11 11.51 -19.84 -13.28
CA ALA A 11 10.11 -19.75 -12.88
C ALA A 11 9.31 -21.02 -13.19
N VAL A 12 9.59 -21.67 -14.33
CA VAL A 12 8.93 -22.93 -14.72
C VAL A 12 9.44 -24.12 -13.89
N SER A 13 10.72 -24.11 -13.52
CA SER A 13 11.34 -25.21 -12.76
C SER A 13 11.08 -25.13 -11.25
N ALA A 14 10.33 -24.13 -10.77
CA ALA A 14 10.05 -23.98 -9.34
C ALA A 14 8.95 -24.97 -8.90
N GLU A 15 9.32 -25.98 -8.11
CA GLU A 15 8.40 -26.99 -7.58
C GLU A 15 7.52 -26.50 -6.43
N GLN A 16 7.88 -25.36 -5.83
CA GLN A 16 7.17 -24.73 -4.71
C GLN A 16 6.89 -23.26 -5.04
N PRO A 17 5.76 -22.69 -4.59
CA PRO A 17 5.51 -21.27 -4.75
C PRO A 17 6.61 -20.46 -4.08
N VAL A 18 7.36 -19.67 -4.85
CA VAL A 18 8.40 -18.77 -4.32
C VAL A 18 7.77 -17.57 -3.59
N VAL A 19 6.46 -17.37 -3.74
CA VAL A 19 5.69 -16.29 -3.13
C VAL A 19 4.44 -16.87 -2.48
N GLU A 20 4.29 -16.63 -1.18
CA GLU A 20 3.02 -16.85 -0.49
C GLU A 20 2.13 -15.60 -0.63
N ILE A 21 0.96 -15.77 -1.23
CA ILE A 21 -0.05 -14.71 -1.24
C ILE A 21 -0.68 -14.68 0.16
N SER A 22 -0.49 -13.58 0.87
CA SER A 22 -1.15 -13.38 2.16
C SER A 22 -2.66 -13.41 2.00
N GLY A 23 -3.37 -14.19 2.84
CA GLY A 23 -4.83 -14.13 2.95
C GLY A 23 -5.37 -12.84 3.57
N ARG A 24 -4.49 -11.90 3.93
CA ARG A 24 -4.87 -10.59 4.45
C ARG A 24 -5.44 -9.73 3.32
N SER A 25 -6.67 -9.28 3.50
CA SER A 25 -7.30 -8.28 2.67
C SER A 25 -7.38 -6.95 3.41
N TRP A 26 -7.36 -5.84 2.67
CA TRP A 26 -7.76 -4.55 3.23
C TRP A 26 -9.22 -4.65 3.66
N ALA A 27 -9.53 -4.28 4.90
CA ALA A 27 -10.90 -4.24 5.37
C ALA A 27 -11.71 -3.23 4.53
N GLY A 28 -12.85 -3.68 3.99
CA GLY A 28 -13.77 -2.85 3.21
C GLY A 28 -13.70 -3.06 1.71
N ASP A 29 -14.08 -2.03 0.97
CA ASP A 29 -14.31 -2.09 -0.48
C ASP A 29 -13.01 -1.89 -1.28
N SER A 30 -12.82 -2.68 -2.34
CA SER A 30 -11.72 -2.55 -3.31
C SER A 30 -11.71 -1.21 -4.06
N ARG A 31 -12.75 -0.37 -3.92
CA ARG A 31 -12.81 1.03 -4.38
C ARG A 31 -11.63 1.88 -3.90
N TRP A 32 -10.92 1.50 -2.83
CA TRP A 32 -9.69 2.19 -2.43
C TRP A 32 -8.68 2.27 -3.58
N LYS A 33 -8.60 1.26 -4.46
CA LYS A 33 -7.70 1.24 -5.62
C LYS A 33 -7.99 2.38 -6.60
N GLN A 34 -9.27 2.66 -6.84
CA GLN A 34 -9.71 3.73 -7.74
C GLN A 34 -9.47 5.12 -7.17
N ARG A 35 -9.36 5.22 -5.84
CA ARG A 35 -9.16 6.47 -5.11
C ARG A 35 -7.72 6.66 -4.64
N TYR A 36 -6.86 5.67 -4.84
CA TYR A 36 -5.49 5.68 -4.37
C TYR A 36 -4.71 6.80 -5.06
N ASN A 37 -4.18 7.73 -4.27
CA ASN A 37 -3.51 8.95 -4.74
C ASN A 37 -4.35 9.84 -5.69
N LYS A 38 -5.67 9.66 -5.72
CA LYS A 38 -6.55 10.52 -6.53
C LYS A 38 -6.80 11.83 -5.79
N VAL A 39 -6.43 12.94 -6.41
CA VAL A 39 -6.76 14.30 -5.95
C VAL A 39 -7.50 15.03 -7.06
N ASP A 40 -8.75 15.41 -6.81
CA ASP A 40 -9.61 16.15 -7.73
C ASP A 40 -10.33 17.29 -6.98
N SER A 41 -11.15 18.06 -7.70
CA SER A 41 -11.95 19.14 -7.10
C SER A 41 -12.87 18.64 -6.00
N ASP A 42 -13.41 17.43 -6.16
CA ASP A 42 -14.49 16.91 -5.34
C ASP A 42 -13.98 16.36 -4.00
N ASN A 43 -12.68 16.04 -3.91
CA ASN A 43 -12.09 15.41 -2.74
C ASN A 43 -11.01 16.25 -2.03
N ARG A 44 -10.60 17.39 -2.60
CA ARG A 44 -9.47 18.19 -2.12
C ARG A 44 -9.62 18.64 -0.67
N ASP A 45 -10.77 19.21 -0.33
CA ASP A 45 -11.00 19.79 0.99
C ASP A 45 -11.03 18.70 2.07
N GLU A 46 -11.66 17.56 1.76
CA GLU A 46 -11.71 16.42 2.66
C GLU A 46 -10.32 15.79 2.87
N LEU A 47 -9.52 15.66 1.80
CA LEU A 47 -8.14 15.19 1.92
C LEU A 47 -7.27 16.14 2.75
N GLN A 48 -7.47 17.46 2.60
CA GLN A 48 -6.79 18.45 3.43
C GLN A 48 -7.14 18.27 4.90
N ARG A 49 -8.44 18.17 5.23
CA ARG A 49 -8.93 17.96 6.60
C ARG A 49 -8.35 16.69 7.23
N LEU A 50 -8.37 15.57 6.50
CA LEU A 50 -7.77 14.31 6.94
C LEU A 50 -6.25 14.43 7.14
N GLY A 51 -5.57 15.17 6.27
CA GLY A 51 -4.14 15.45 6.37
C GLY A 51 -3.78 16.21 7.65
N GLU A 52 -4.57 17.23 8.00
CA GLU A 52 -4.43 18.01 9.23
C GLU A 52 -4.65 17.15 10.48
N GLU A 53 -5.71 16.35 10.48
CA GLU A 53 -6.01 15.43 11.57
C GLU A 53 -4.87 14.42 11.78
N ASN A 54 -4.34 13.87 10.70
CA ASN A 54 -3.21 12.93 10.74
C ASN A 54 -1.91 13.59 11.24
N ARG A 55 -1.65 14.85 10.90
CA ARG A 55 -0.51 15.60 11.48
C ARG A 55 -0.68 15.78 12.98
N ARG A 56 -1.88 16.15 13.45
CA ARG A 56 -2.18 16.31 14.88
C ARG A 56 -2.01 14.99 15.65
N LYS A 57 -2.54 13.87 15.12
CA LYS A 57 -2.36 12.54 15.72
C LYS A 57 -0.89 12.14 15.80
N ARG A 58 -0.12 12.37 14.73
CA ARG A 58 1.33 12.09 14.74
C ARG A 58 2.08 12.92 15.77
N ALA A 59 1.76 14.21 15.90
CA ALA A 59 2.34 15.07 16.93
C ALA A 59 2.04 14.56 18.34
N LYS A 60 0.78 14.16 18.60
CA LYS A 60 0.37 13.56 19.89
C LYS A 60 1.10 12.25 20.18
N ASN A 61 1.19 11.35 19.21
CA ASN A 61 1.89 10.07 19.38
C ASN A 61 3.39 10.27 19.65
N LYS A 62 4.02 11.20 18.93
CA LYS A 62 5.42 11.58 19.17
C LYS A 62 5.62 12.14 20.59
N ALA A 63 4.73 13.01 21.04
CA ALA A 63 4.78 13.54 22.41
C ALA A 63 4.56 12.46 23.47
N ALA A 64 3.76 11.43 23.16
CA ALA A 64 3.54 10.27 24.01
C ALA A 64 4.67 9.22 23.95
N GLY A 65 5.78 9.50 23.25
CA GLY A 65 6.92 8.59 23.14
C GLY A 65 6.67 7.33 22.29
N LEU A 66 5.57 7.28 21.53
CA LEU A 66 5.29 6.16 20.62
C LEU A 66 6.23 6.26 19.41
N ALA A 67 7.14 5.29 19.32
CA ALA A 67 8.02 5.13 18.15
C ALA A 67 7.23 4.58 16.95
N ARG A 68 7.72 4.91 15.76
CA ARG A 68 7.10 4.57 14.47
C ARG A 68 7.47 3.17 14.01
#